data_AF-A0A8I5KU86-F1
#
_entry.id   AF-A0A8I5KU86-F1
#
_cell.length_a   1.000
_cell.length_b   1.000
_cell.length_c   1.000
_cell.angle_alpha   90.00
_cell.angle_beta   90.00
_cell.angle_gamma   90.00
#
_symmetry.space_group_name_H-M   'P 1'
#
loop_
_entity.id
_entity.type
_entity.pdbx_description
1 polymer ?
#
loop_
_entity_poly.entity_id
_entity_poly.type
_entity_poly.pdbx_seq_one_letter_code
_entity_poly.pdbx_strand_id
1 'polypeptide(L)' 'MASVVEYKGLRAGYHCGYCDSKEGKASCGMWAHSMTVQDYQDLIDRGWRR' A
#
# COMPACT_ATOMS: atom_id res chain seq x y z
N MET A 1 20.98 -1.21 9.90
CA MET A 1 19.65 -1.01 10.49
C MET A 1 18.65 -1.73 9.59
N ALA A 2 17.69 -2.48 10.13
CA ALA A 2 16.76 -3.28 9.33
C ALA A 2 15.42 -2.55 9.15
N SER A 3 14.76 -2.82 8.03
CA SER A 3 13.40 -2.36 7.77
C SER A 3 12.39 -3.35 8.36
N VAL A 4 11.42 -2.84 9.11
CA VAL A 4 10.31 -3.60 9.70
C VAL A 4 9.01 -3.09 9.07
N VAL A 5 8.38 -3.95 8.28
CA VAL A 5 7.14 -3.64 7.55
C VAL A 5 6.04 -4.65 7.90
N GLU A 6 4.81 -4.17 7.96
CA GLU A 6 3.60 -4.97 8.15
C GLU A 6 2.76 -4.90 6.88
N TYR A 7 2.54 -6.05 6.23
CA TYR A 7 1.69 -6.11 5.05
C TYR A 7 0.21 -6.03 5.44
N LYS A 8 -0.52 -5.06 4.90
CA LYS A 8 -1.94 -4.79 5.18
C LYS A 8 -2.90 -5.41 4.15
N GLY A 9 -2.46 -6.46 3.44
CA GLY A 9 -3.32 -7.33 2.62
C GLY A 9 -4.07 -6.63 1.49
N LEU A 10 -4.85 -7.41 0.73
CA LEU A 10 -5.84 -6.86 -0.20
C LEU A 10 -7.11 -6.52 0.57
N ARG A 11 -7.56 -5.28 0.45
CA ARG A 11 -8.84 -4.81 0.96
C ARG A 11 -9.71 -4.44 -0.24
N ALA A 12 -10.76 -5.23 -0.48
CA ALA A 12 -11.70 -5.07 -1.59
C ALA A 12 -13.14 -4.90 -1.08
N GLY A 13 -14.08 -4.60 -1.98
CA GLY A 13 -15.50 -4.47 -1.64
C GLY A 13 -15.88 -3.12 -1.04
N TYR A 14 -15.06 -2.08 -1.27
CA TYR A 14 -15.41 -0.72 -0.85
C TYR A 14 -16.17 0.01 -1.95
N HIS A 15 -16.94 0.99 -1.51
CA HIS A 15 -17.59 1.95 -2.38
C HIS A 15 -16.56 2.65 -3.28
N CYS A 16 -16.89 2.76 -4.57
CA CYS A 16 -16.08 3.42 -5.57
C CYS A 16 -16.55 4.86 -5.78
N GLY A 17 -15.71 5.84 -5.44
CA GLY A 17 -16.04 7.26 -5.63
C GLY A 17 -16.13 7.74 -7.08
N TYR A 18 -15.78 6.92 -8.07
CA TYR A 18 -15.88 7.27 -9.49
C TYR A 18 -17.19 6.79 -10.12
N CYS A 19 -17.50 5.50 -9.99
CA CYS A 19 -18.66 4.88 -10.63
C CYS A 19 -19.82 4.58 -9.67
N ASP A 20 -19.70 4.98 -8.40
CA ASP A 20 -20.70 4.80 -7.33
C ASP A 20 -21.04 3.33 -6.99
N SER A 21 -20.28 2.37 -7.51
CA SER A 21 -20.45 0.95 -7.20
C SER A 21 -20.13 0.67 -5.73
N LYS A 22 -20.95 -0.16 -5.08
CA LYS A 22 -20.76 -0.59 -3.68
C LYS A 22 -19.48 -1.42 -3.47
N GLU A 23 -18.99 -2.08 -4.52
CA GLU A 23 -17.84 -3.00 -4.45
C GLU A 23 -16.82 -2.71 -5.57
N GLY A 24 -16.63 -1.44 -5.95
CA GLY A 24 -15.75 -1.07 -7.05
C GLY A 24 -14.32 -0.70 -6.65
N LYS A 25 -14.01 -0.59 -5.35
CA LYS A 25 -12.67 -0.20 -4.86
C LYS A 25 -11.94 -1.40 -4.25
N ALA A 26 -10.70 -1.58 -4.70
CA ALA A 26 -9.70 -2.45 -4.10
C ALA A 26 -8.42 -1.66 -3.80
N SER A 27 -7.79 -1.97 -2.67
CA SER A 27 -6.54 -1.35 -2.24
C SER A 27 -5.68 -2.37 -1.49
N CYS A 28 -4.39 -2.41 -1.77
CA CYS A 28 -3.40 -3.14 -0.98
C CYS A 28 -2.32 -2.18 -0.50
N GLY A 29 -1.64 -2.53 0.59
CA GLY A 29 -0.68 -1.64 1.22
C GLY A 29 0.21 -2.35 2.22
N MET A 30 1.22 -1.63 2.69
CA MET A 30 2.04 -2.01 3.83
C MET A 30 2.24 -0.82 4.75
N TRP A 31 2.44 -1.10 6.04
CA TRP A 31 2.80 -0.11 7.05
C TRP A 31 4.27 -0.30 7.42
N ALA A 32 5.07 0.76 7.36
CA ALA A 32 6.47 0.71 7.72
C ALA A 32 6.66 1.21 9.16
N HIS A 33 7.06 0.29 10.06
CA HIS A 33 7.41 0.64 11.45
C HIS A 33 8.80 1.27 11.52
N SER A 34 9.74 0.73 10.75
CA SER A 34 11.06 1.30 10.50
C SER A 34 11.47 0.97 9.07
N MET A 35 12.12 1.89 8.38
CA MET A 35 12.57 1.65 7.01
C MET A 35 13.87 2.38 6.74
N THR A 36 14.81 1.70 6.07
CA THR A 36 16.03 2.36 5.60
C THR A 36 15.71 3.25 4.40
N VAL A 37 16.53 4.28 4.18
CA VAL A 37 16.37 5.16 3.01
C VAL A 37 16.47 4.38 1.71
N GLN A 38 17.37 3.40 1.62
CA GLN A 38 17.55 2.58 0.43
C GLN A 38 16.31 1.70 0.16
N ASP A 39 15.78 1.02 1.17
CA ASP A 39 14.57 0.19 0.99
C ASP A 39 13.35 1.04 0.60
N TYR A 40 13.25 2.27 1.12
CA TYR A 40 12.21 3.21 0.71
C TYR A 40 12.35 3.61 -0.77
N GLN A 41 13.58 3.87 -1.23
CA GLN A 41 13.85 4.20 -2.63
C GLN A 41 13.51 3.02 -3.55
N ASP A 42 13.94 1.81 -3.20
CA ASP A 42 13.65 0.59 -3.96
C ASP A 42 12.13 0.35 -4.09
N LEU A 43 11.35 0.68 -3.06
CA LEU A 43 9.89 0.59 -3.11
C LEU A 43 9.30 1.59 -4.12
N ILE A 44 9.73 2.86 -4.07
CA ILE A 44 9.28 3.89 -5.03
C ILE A 44 9.62 3.48 -6.47
N ASP A 45 10.84 2.99 -6.69
CA ASP A 45 11.32 2.60 -8.02
C ASP A 45 10.52 1.42 -8.58
N ARG A 46 9.94 0.59 -7.71
CA ARG A 46 9.00 -0.50 -8.07
C ARG A 46 7.55 -0.04 -8.19
N GLY A 47 7.28 1.26 -8.04
CA GLY A 47 5.96 1.86 -8.20
C GLY A 47 5.12 1.89 -6.92
N TRP A 48 5.69 1.57 -5.75
CA TRP A 48 4.98 1.76 -4.49
C TRP A 48 4.83 3.26 -4.19
N ARG A 49 3.68 3.60 -3.62
CA ARG A 49 3.33 4.96 -3.21
C ARG A 49 2.86 4.94 -1.75
N ARG A 50 2.94 6.10 -1.09
CA ARG A 50 2.39 6.30 0.26
C ARG A 50 0.87 6.32 0.23
#